data_AF-A0A6P0TB02-F1
#
_entry.id   AF-A0A6P0TB02-F1
#
_cell.length_a   1.000
_cell.length_b   1.000
_cell.length_c   1.000
_cell.angle_alpha   90.00
_cell.angle_beta   90.00
_cell.angle_gamma   90.00
#
_symmetry.space_group_name_H-M   'P 1'
#
loop_
_entity.id
_entity.type
_entity.pdbx_description
1 polymer ?
#
loop_
_entity_poly.entity_id
_entity_poly.type
_entity_poly.pdbx_seq_one_letter_code
_entity_poly.pdbx_strand_id
1 'polypeptide(L)'
;MNINLARFRQLHRMLVPFMVLPLLLTLITGLGFQFAIVGDRPGDFYWLLTLHRGKFGPVDLSLIYPVLNALGLLTLVITGFIMWWRSPSRRGKRAE
;
A
#
# COMPACT_ATOMS: atom_id res chain seq x y z
N MET A 1 -15.71 -23.40 -2.67
CA MET A 1 -16.22 -22.01 -2.59
C MET A 1 -16.13 -21.34 -3.95
N ASN A 2 -17.26 -20.94 -4.55
CA ASN A 2 -17.27 -20.13 -5.77
C ASN A 2 -16.81 -18.70 -5.43
N ILE A 3 -15.55 -18.40 -5.73
CA ILE A 3 -14.98 -17.07 -5.51
C ILE A 3 -15.51 -16.14 -6.61
N ASN A 4 -16.30 -15.14 -6.23
CA ASN A 4 -16.88 -14.18 -7.17
C ASN A 4 -15.85 -13.09 -7.54
N LEU A 5 -15.11 -13.28 -8.65
CA LEU A 5 -14.07 -12.35 -9.12
C LEU A 5 -14.57 -10.91 -9.35
N ALA A 6 -15.86 -10.72 -9.66
CA ALA A 6 -16.41 -9.38 -9.87
C ALA A 6 -16.44 -8.59 -8.55
N ARG A 7 -16.78 -9.24 -7.44
CA ARG A 7 -16.74 -8.62 -6.10
C ARG A 7 -15.31 -8.25 -5.68
N PHE A 8 -14.31 -9.11 -5.95
CA PHE A 8 -12.90 -8.78 -5.68
C PHE A 8 -12.42 -7.58 -6.49
N ARG A 9 -12.78 -7.51 -7.78
CA ARG A 9 -12.49 -6.35 -8.64
C ARG A 9 -13.12 -5.06 -8.11
N GLN A 10 -14.38 -5.12 -7.70
CA GLN A 10 -15.10 -3.97 -7.16
C GLN A 10 -14.47 -3.49 -5.85
N LEU A 11 -14.19 -4.41 -4.91
CA LEU A 11 -13.54 -4.10 -3.64
C LEU A 11 -12.16 -3.46 -3.87
N HIS A 12 -11.32 -4.07 -4.71
CA HIS A 12 -9.99 -3.55 -5.04
C HIS A 12 -10.08 -2.14 -5.63
N ARG A 13 -10.92 -1.95 -6.66
CA ARG A 13 -11.08 -0.65 -7.33
C ARG A 13 -11.60 0.43 -6.38
N MET A 14 -12.45 0.08 -5.42
CA MET A 14 -12.97 1.01 -4.43
C MET A 14 -11.89 1.42 -3.42
N LEU A 15 -11.04 0.50 -2.97
CA LEU A 15 -10.02 0.76 -1.95
C LEU A 15 -8.79 1.50 -2.47
N VAL A 16 -8.39 1.26 -3.73
CA VAL A 16 -7.21 1.89 -4.35
C VAL A 16 -7.10 3.41 -4.12
N PRO A 17 -8.10 4.25 -4.44
CA PRO A 17 -7.96 5.71 -4.28
C PRO A 17 -7.70 6.14 -2.84
N PHE A 18 -8.24 5.42 -1.85
CA PHE A 18 -8.04 5.71 -0.43
C PHE A 18 -6.69 5.23 0.09
N MET A 19 -6.18 4.13 -0.47
CA MET A 19 -4.96 3.48 0.02
C MET A 19 -3.69 3.95 -0.69
N VAL A 20 -3.76 4.40 -1.95
CA VAL A 20 -2.56 4.81 -2.70
C VAL A 20 -1.83 5.94 -2.01
N LEU A 21 -2.53 6.97 -1.54
CA LEU A 21 -1.91 8.12 -0.90
C LEU A 21 -1.15 7.75 0.39
N PRO A 22 -1.77 7.07 1.39
CA PRO A 22 -1.06 6.73 2.62
C PRO A 22 0.02 5.65 2.41
N LEU A 23 -0.14 4.75 1.44
CA LEU A 23 0.90 3.77 1.10
C LEU A 23 2.11 4.41 0.40
N LEU A 24 1.88 5.36 -0.52
CA LEU A 24 2.97 6.11 -1.14
C LEU A 24 3.71 6.97 -0.11
N LEU A 25 2.98 7.60 0.81
CA LEU A 25 3.59 8.40 1.86
C LEU A 25 4.49 7.54 2.76
N THR A 26 4.00 6.38 3.21
CA THR A 26 4.79 5.47 4.04
C THR A 26 5.98 4.88 3.30
N LEU A 27 5.83 4.55 2.00
CA LEU A 27 6.93 4.10 1.16
C LEU A 27 8.03 5.16 1.08
N ILE A 28 7.68 6.40 0.71
CA ILE A 28 8.65 7.48 0.50
C ILE A 28 9.33 7.85 1.82
N THR A 29 8.56 8.00 2.90
CA THR A 29 9.10 8.36 4.22
C THR A 29 9.98 7.26 4.81
N GLY A 30 9.60 5.98 4.63
CA GLY A 30 10.40 4.85 5.08
C GLY A 30 11.72 4.74 4.32
N LEU A 31 11.69 4.85 3.00
CA LEU A 31 12.90 4.86 2.16
C LEU A 31 13.79 6.07 2.48
N GLY A 32 13.21 7.26 2.61
CA GLY A 32 13.94 8.47 2.97
C GLY A 32 14.62 8.36 4.33
N PHE A 33 13.93 7.81 5.33
CA PHE A 33 14.52 7.58 6.65
C PHE A 33 15.64 6.54 6.61
N GLN A 34 15.49 5.49 5.78
CA GLN A 34 16.56 4.52 5.58
C GLN A 34 17.82 5.16 4.98
N PHE A 35 17.68 6.11 4.05
CA PHE A 35 18.83 6.86 3.54
C PHE A 35 19.48 7.73 4.63
N ALA A 36 18.69 8.30 5.54
CA ALA A 36 19.24 9.06 6.67
C ALA A 36 20.05 8.17 7.63
N ILE A 37 19.61 6.93 7.85
CA ILE A 37 20.36 5.94 8.63
C ILE A 37 21.69 5.63 7.93
N VAL A 38 21.67 5.33 6.63
CA VAL A 38 22.88 5.04 5.86
C VAL A 38 23.85 6.23 5.82
N GLY A 39 23.32 7.46 5.82
CA GLY A 39 24.11 8.68 5.87
C GLY A 39 24.59 9.10 7.26
N ASP A 40 24.40 8.26 8.29
CA ASP A 40 24.75 8.53 9.70
C ASP A 40 24.14 9.83 10.26
N ARG A 41 22.93 10.18 9.79
CA ARG A 41 22.20 11.39 10.23
C ARG A 41 20.72 11.10 10.56
N PRO A 42 20.38 10.03 11.29
CA PRO A 42 18.98 9.71 11.57
C PRO A 42 18.26 10.80 12.39
N GLY A 43 19.01 11.54 13.22
CA GLY A 43 18.46 12.63 14.04
C GLY A 43 17.84 13.76 13.20
N ASP A 44 18.55 14.21 12.17
CA ASP A 44 18.12 15.30 11.28
C ASP A 44 16.81 14.97 10.53
N PHE A 45 16.55 13.68 10.33
CA PHE A 45 15.44 13.18 9.53
C PHE A 45 14.37 12.43 10.35
N TYR A 46 14.39 12.51 11.67
CA TYR A 46 13.40 11.84 12.52
C TYR A 46 11.95 12.28 12.24
N TRP A 47 11.75 13.47 11.66
CA TRP A 47 10.46 13.95 11.20
C TRP A 47 9.85 13.04 10.10
N LEU A 48 10.68 12.38 9.28
CA LEU A 48 10.21 11.37 8.31
C LEU A 48 9.53 10.20 9.03
N LEU A 49 10.13 9.70 10.11
CA LEU A 49 9.54 8.62 10.90
C LEU A 49 8.29 9.05 11.66
N THR A 50 8.21 10.34 12.03
CA THR A 50 7.01 10.93 12.63
C THR A 50 5.86 10.97 11.63
N LEU A 51 6.10 11.45 10.41
CA LEU A 51 5.12 11.40 9.31
C LEU A 51 4.75 9.98 8.92
N HIS A 52 5.74 9.07 8.85
CA HIS A 52 5.54 7.67 8.50
C HIS A 52 4.53 6.97 9.41
N ARG A 53 4.57 7.29 10.71
CA ARG A 53 3.61 6.74 11.68
C ARG A 53 2.22 7.37 11.59
N GLY A 54 2.05 8.47 10.86
CA GLY A 54 0.78 9.18 10.75
C GLY A 54 0.60 10.32 11.74
N LYS A 55 1.69 10.85 12.31
CA LYS A 55 1.66 12.05 13.15
C LYS A 55 1.96 13.29 12.30
N PHE A 56 0.91 14.02 11.96
CA PHE A 56 0.94 15.21 11.10
C PHE A 56 0.84 16.48 11.93
N GLY A 57 1.92 16.81 12.65
CA GLY A 57 1.95 17.97 13.55
C GLY A 57 0.91 17.85 14.66
N PRO A 58 -0.15 18.70 14.69
CA PRO A 58 -1.20 18.63 15.71
C PRO A 58 -2.14 17.42 15.54
N VAL A 59 -2.20 16.81 14.35
CA VAL A 59 -3.08 15.67 14.09
C VAL A 59 -2.32 14.37 14.33
N ASP A 60 -2.71 13.62 15.35
CA ASP A 60 -2.06 12.36 15.71
C ASP A 60 -2.92 11.15 15.31
N LEU A 61 -2.60 10.54 14.16
CA LEU A 61 -3.22 9.28 13.73
C LEU A 61 -2.32 8.08 14.02
N SER A 62 -1.31 8.20 14.89
CA SER A 62 -0.28 7.17 15.05
C SER A 62 -0.80 5.79 15.45
N LEU A 63 -1.99 5.73 16.07
CA LEU A 63 -2.64 4.48 16.44
C LEU A 63 -3.38 3.82 15.26
N ILE A 64 -4.07 4.61 14.44
CA ILE A 64 -4.99 4.09 13.41
C ILE A 64 -4.27 3.97 12.07
N TYR A 65 -3.38 4.92 11.76
CA TYR A 65 -2.74 5.04 10.46
C TYR A 65 -1.92 3.79 10.06
N PRO A 66 -1.08 3.21 10.93
CA PRO A 66 -0.36 1.98 10.59
C PRO A 66 -1.30 0.78 10.38
N VAL A 67 -2.37 0.68 11.17
CA VAL A 67 -3.37 -0.41 11.05
C VAL A 67 -4.12 -0.30 9.73
N LEU A 68 -4.53 0.91 9.36
CA LEU A 68 -5.18 1.18 8.07
C LEU A 68 -4.26 0.82 6.91
N ASN A 69 -2.99 1.22 6.96
CA ASN A 69 -2.00 0.86 5.95
C ASN A 69 -1.80 -0.66 5.84
N ALA A 70 -1.64 -1.35 6.96
CA ALA A 70 -1.45 -2.80 6.99
C ALA A 70 -2.66 -3.54 6.39
N LEU A 71 -3.87 -3.26 6.87
CA LEU A 71 -5.09 -3.94 6.39
C LEU A 71 -5.42 -3.60 4.95
N GLY A 72 -5.27 -2.33 4.57
CA GLY A 72 -5.53 -1.90 3.21
C GLY A 72 -4.53 -2.47 2.22
N LEU A 73 -3.23 -2.45 2.54
CA LEU A 73 -2.20 -3.09 1.71
C LEU A 73 -2.45 -4.60 1.59
N LEU A 74 -2.72 -5.29 2.69
CA LEU A 74 -3.00 -6.72 2.69
C LEU A 74 -4.20 -7.05 1.79
N THR A 75 -5.27 -6.25 1.89
CA THR A 75 -6.46 -6.41 1.06
C THR A 75 -6.14 -6.20 -0.42
N LEU A 76 -5.38 -5.15 -0.76
CA LEU A 76 -4.98 -4.86 -2.13
C LEU A 76 -4.08 -5.96 -2.72
N VAL A 77 -3.13 -6.47 -1.94
CA VAL A 77 -2.24 -7.56 -2.35
C VAL A 77 -3.03 -8.84 -2.58
N ILE A 78 -3.89 -9.25 -1.63
CA ILE A 78 -4.70 -10.47 -1.78
C ILE A 78 -5.62 -10.37 -2.98
N THR A 79 -6.39 -9.28 -3.08
CA THR A 79 -7.34 -9.09 -4.19
C THR A 79 -6.61 -9.00 -5.53
N GLY A 80 -5.50 -8.25 -5.61
CA GLY A 80 -4.64 -8.13 -6.78
C GLY A 80 -4.06 -9.48 -7.22
N PHE A 81 -3.52 -10.25 -6.27
CA PHE A 81 -2.94 -11.57 -6.53
C PHE A 81 -3.99 -12.56 -7.04
N ILE A 82 -5.18 -12.62 -6.43
CA ILE A 82 -6.27 -13.49 -6.89
C ILE A 82 -6.70 -13.14 -8.32
N MET A 83 -6.81 -11.85 -8.63
CA MET A 83 -7.15 -11.38 -9.98
C MET A 83 -6.06 -11.70 -10.99
N TRP A 84 -4.80 -11.52 -10.63
CA TRP A 84 -3.64 -11.83 -11.47
C TRP A 84 -3.54 -13.33 -11.75
N TRP A 85 -3.61 -14.17 -10.71
CA TRP A 85 -3.51 -15.63 -10.82
C TRP A 85 -4.63 -16.25 -11.67
N ARG A 86 -5.83 -15.69 -11.59
CA ARG A 86 -6.99 -16.16 -12.35
C ARG A 86 -7.20 -15.43 -13.66
N SER A 87 -6.36 -14.44 -13.98
CA SER A 87 -6.43 -13.78 -15.28
C SER A 87 -6.03 -14.82 -16.32
N PRO A 88 -6.93 -15.23 -17.24
CA PRO A 88 -6.53 -16.12 -18.32
C PRO A 88 -5.54 -15.32 -19.15
N SER A 89 -4.26 -15.67 -19.04
CA SER A 89 -3.23 -15.08 -19.87
C SER A 89 -3.73 -15.11 -21.30
N ARG A 90 -3.93 -13.94 -21.92
CA ARG A 90 -4.36 -13.77 -23.31
C ARG A 90 -3.26 -14.26 -24.26
N ARG A 91 -2.83 -15.52 -24.14
CA ARG A 91 -1.60 -16.04 -24.72
C ARG A 91 -1.82 -17.12 -25.78
N GLY A 92 -2.98 -17.18 -26.42
CA GLY A 92 -3.19 -18.18 -27.48
C GLY A 92 -4.44 -18.05 -28.36
N LYS A 93 -5.01 -16.86 -28.58
CA LYS A 93 -6.14 -16.70 -29.52
C LYS A 93 -6.02 -15.45 -30.39
N ARG A 94 -4.88 -15.31 -31.08
CA ARG A 94 -4.73 -14.35 -32.19
C ARG A 94 -3.86 -14.89 -33.33
N ALA A 95 -3.69 -16.21 -33.39
CA ALA A 95 -3.11 -16.91 -34.52
C ALA A 95 -4.07 -18.04 -34.86
N GLU A 96 -5.07 -17.73 -35.69
CA GLU A 96 -5.88 -18.61 -36.54
C GLU A 96 -6.88 -17.72 -37.30
#